data_AF-V4TX84-F1
#
_entry.id   AF-V4TX84-F1
#
_cell.length_a   1.000
_cell.length_b   1.000
_cell.length_c   1.000
_cell.angle_alpha   90.00
_cell.angle_beta   90.00
_cell.angle_gamma   90.00
#
_symmetry.space_group_name_H-M   'P 1'
#
loop_
_entity.id
_entity.type
_entity.pdbx_description
1 polymer ?
#
loop_
_entity_poly.entity_id
_entity_poly.type
_entity_poly.pdbx_seq_one_letter_code
_entity_poly.pdbx_strand_id
1 'polypeptide(L)'
;MKVSCSSLLIALLILISVLVQTNAETLTCTSRRSPCFLKKMTCPAQCPSRSPKDPTAKVCYIDCNSPICKTECKKRKPNCSGTGAACLDPRFIGGDGIVFYFHGKSNEHYTLVSDFNLQINSRFIGLRPEGRTRDYTWIQALGFLFNSQTFSLEATKAATWDDEIDHLKFSSNREELVIPEGHLSSWQSPESNLRVERTSNKNSVVITLPDVAEISVNVVPVTKEDNRIHNYQIPSDDCFAHLEVQFRFYGLSSKVEGVLGRTYQPDFKNPAKPGVAMPVVGGEDKYRTTSLLSANCKSCIFSPAGVLDQKDALVMDYGTLDCTGSAISGNGIVCRK
;
A
#
# COMPACT_ATOMS: atom_id res chain seq x y z
N MET A 1 -26.92 -54.53 -22.49
CA MET A 1 -25.64 -53.85 -22.21
C MET A 1 -25.66 -53.43 -20.74
N LYS A 2 -24.80 -54.01 -19.89
CA LYS A 2 -24.70 -53.65 -18.47
C LYS A 2 -23.74 -52.47 -18.34
N VAL A 3 -24.27 -51.28 -18.10
CA VAL A 3 -23.45 -50.12 -17.75
C VAL A 3 -22.93 -50.35 -16.33
N SER A 4 -21.61 -50.41 -16.18
CA SER A 4 -20.95 -50.63 -14.89
C SER A 4 -21.15 -49.42 -13.98
N CYS A 5 -21.54 -49.67 -12.72
CA CYS A 5 -21.76 -48.64 -11.70
C CYS A 5 -20.53 -47.72 -11.50
N SER A 6 -19.32 -48.25 -11.76
CA SER A 6 -18.06 -47.51 -11.71
C SER A 6 -17.95 -46.44 -12.81
N SER A 7 -18.46 -46.72 -14.03
CA SER A 7 -18.46 -45.76 -15.13
C SER A 7 -19.43 -44.59 -14.91
N LEU A 8 -20.54 -44.85 -14.20
CA LEU A 8 -21.49 -43.82 -13.77
C LEU A 8 -20.90 -42.92 -12.68
N LEU A 9 -20.16 -43.47 -11.72
CA LEU A 9 -19.47 -42.71 -10.67
C LEU A 9 -18.35 -41.82 -11.22
N ILE A 10 -17.57 -42.31 -12.19
CA ILE A 10 -16.53 -41.52 -12.86
C ILE A 10 -17.16 -40.41 -13.71
N ALA A 11 -18.22 -40.71 -14.46
CA ALA A 11 -18.95 -39.69 -15.21
C ALA A 11 -19.60 -38.64 -14.28
N LEU A 12 -20.13 -39.05 -13.13
CA LEU A 12 -20.70 -38.15 -12.13
C LEU A 12 -19.61 -37.28 -11.48
N LEU A 13 -18.44 -37.82 -11.16
CA LEU A 13 -17.30 -37.05 -10.65
C LEU A 13 -16.77 -36.05 -11.69
N ILE A 14 -16.72 -36.44 -12.96
CA ILE A 14 -16.36 -35.54 -14.07
C ILE A 14 -17.43 -34.45 -14.23
N LEU A 15 -18.72 -34.79 -14.20
CA LEU A 15 -19.81 -33.81 -14.25
C LEU A 15 -19.82 -32.87 -13.04
N ILE A 16 -19.53 -33.35 -11.83
CA ILE A 16 -19.42 -32.52 -10.62
C ILE A 16 -18.18 -31.61 -10.71
N SER A 17 -17.08 -32.08 -11.29
CA SER A 17 -15.90 -31.22 -11.54
C SER A 17 -16.13 -30.17 -12.64
N VAL A 18 -17.03 -30.43 -13.60
CA VAL A 18 -17.45 -29.48 -14.65
C VAL A 18 -18.53 -28.50 -14.14
N LEU A 19 -19.27 -28.84 -13.08
CA LEU A 19 -20.33 -28.02 -12.49
C LEU A 19 -19.88 -27.03 -11.41
N VAL A 20 -18.59 -26.96 -11.08
CA VAL A 20 -18.05 -25.80 -10.36
C VAL A 20 -17.88 -24.64 -11.35
N GLN A 21 -18.99 -24.19 -11.92
CA GLN A 21 -19.07 -22.84 -12.48
C GLN A 21 -18.93 -21.88 -11.30
N THR A 22 -17.70 -21.50 -11.00
CA THR A 22 -17.50 -20.27 -10.22
C THR A 22 -18.09 -19.14 -11.06
N ASN A 23 -19.26 -18.63 -10.65
CA ASN A 23 -19.85 -17.46 -11.30
C ASN A 23 -18.89 -16.30 -11.09
N ALA A 24 -18.08 -16.01 -12.12
CA ALA A 24 -17.12 -14.93 -12.08
C ALA A 24 -17.88 -13.60 -11.93
N GLU A 25 -17.56 -12.89 -10.86
CA GLU A 25 -18.11 -11.58 -10.56
C GLU A 25 -17.80 -10.61 -11.70
N THR A 26 -18.74 -9.71 -11.98
CA THR A 26 -18.52 -8.61 -12.92
C THR A 26 -18.39 -7.33 -12.13
N LEU A 27 -17.24 -6.67 -12.27
CA LEU A 27 -16.96 -5.40 -11.62
C LEU A 27 -17.37 -4.24 -12.52
N THR A 28 -17.61 -3.09 -11.92
CA THR A 28 -17.90 -1.83 -12.62
C THR A 28 -17.41 -0.65 -11.80
N CYS A 29 -16.78 0.32 -12.45
CA CYS A 29 -16.37 1.57 -11.81
C CYS A 29 -17.52 2.57 -11.87
N THR A 30 -17.87 3.16 -10.72
CA THR A 30 -19.02 4.06 -10.56
C THR A 30 -18.64 5.54 -10.51
N SER A 31 -17.35 5.86 -10.38
CA SER A 31 -16.88 7.25 -10.41
C SER A 31 -16.97 7.81 -11.83
N ARG A 32 -17.69 8.93 -12.01
CA ARG A 32 -17.85 9.60 -13.32
C ARG A 32 -16.53 10.08 -13.93
N ARG A 33 -15.49 10.27 -13.09
CA ARG A 33 -14.16 10.70 -13.52
C ARG A 33 -13.29 9.55 -14.04
N SER A 34 -13.70 8.30 -13.77
CA SER A 34 -12.95 7.12 -14.18
C SER A 34 -13.02 6.91 -15.70
N PRO A 35 -11.90 6.62 -16.39
CA PRO A 35 -11.92 6.15 -17.78
C PRO A 35 -12.68 4.82 -17.97
N CYS A 36 -12.98 4.13 -16.87
CA CYS A 36 -13.73 2.87 -16.82
C CYS A 36 -15.17 3.04 -16.33
N PHE A 37 -15.68 4.27 -16.28
CA PHE A 37 -17.03 4.57 -15.81
C PHE A 37 -18.09 3.71 -16.53
N LEU A 38 -18.86 2.96 -15.74
CA LEU A 38 -19.92 2.03 -16.18
C LEU A 38 -19.48 0.90 -17.14
N LYS A 39 -18.18 0.71 -17.38
CA LYS A 39 -17.68 -0.45 -18.11
C LYS A 39 -17.82 -1.69 -17.23
N LYS A 40 -18.38 -2.76 -17.79
CA LYS A 40 -18.49 -4.07 -17.14
C LYS A 40 -17.24 -4.89 -17.44
N MET A 41 -16.55 -5.38 -16.41
CA MET A 41 -15.36 -6.22 -16.58
C MET A 41 -15.48 -7.48 -15.73
N THR A 42 -15.36 -8.63 -16.39
CA THR A 42 -15.48 -9.93 -15.74
C THR A 42 -14.19 -10.30 -15.02
N CYS A 43 -14.33 -10.87 -13.83
CA CYS A 43 -13.19 -11.35 -13.06
C CYS A 43 -12.54 -12.58 -13.71
N PRO A 44 -11.20 -12.70 -13.67
CA PRO A 44 -10.52 -13.89 -14.15
C PRO A 44 -10.92 -15.13 -13.32
N ALA A 45 -10.96 -16.31 -13.96
CA ALA A 45 -11.37 -17.56 -13.30
C ALA A 45 -10.49 -17.93 -12.09
N GLN A 46 -9.22 -17.55 -12.10
CA GLN A 46 -8.29 -17.78 -11.00
C GLN A 46 -8.48 -16.84 -9.79
N CYS A 47 -9.36 -15.85 -9.90
CA CYS A 47 -9.83 -15.00 -8.80
C CYS A 47 -11.25 -14.50 -9.11
N PRO A 48 -12.28 -15.35 -9.01
CA PRO A 48 -13.60 -15.05 -9.56
C PRO A 48 -14.39 -14.01 -8.74
N SER A 49 -13.87 -13.54 -7.60
CA SER A 49 -14.56 -12.56 -6.75
C SER A 49 -13.62 -11.49 -6.21
N ARG A 50 -14.17 -10.29 -5.98
CA ARG A 50 -13.51 -9.16 -5.31
C ARG A 50 -13.35 -9.37 -3.80
N SER A 51 -14.25 -10.14 -3.20
CA SER A 51 -14.28 -10.38 -1.74
C SER A 51 -14.49 -11.88 -1.45
N PRO A 52 -13.51 -12.74 -1.78
CA PRO A 52 -13.59 -14.15 -1.47
C PRO A 52 -13.63 -14.38 0.05
N LYS A 53 -14.38 -15.42 0.46
CA LYS A 53 -14.50 -15.83 1.86
C LYS A 53 -13.19 -16.39 2.43
N ASP A 54 -12.36 -17.00 1.58
CA ASP A 54 -11.04 -17.48 1.95
C ASP A 54 -10.05 -16.30 2.04
N PRO A 55 -9.43 -16.03 3.20
CA PRO A 55 -8.48 -14.93 3.38
C PRO A 55 -7.18 -15.10 2.57
N THR A 56 -6.87 -16.31 2.13
CA THR A 56 -5.65 -16.61 1.36
C THR A 56 -5.87 -16.54 -0.15
N ALA A 57 -7.14 -16.50 -0.59
CA ALA A 57 -7.49 -16.46 -1.99
C ALA A 57 -7.05 -15.15 -2.65
N LYS A 58 -6.69 -15.25 -3.94
CA LYS A 58 -6.50 -14.07 -4.78
C LYS A 58 -7.84 -13.36 -4.99
N VAL A 59 -7.80 -12.04 -5.06
CA VAL A 59 -8.98 -11.22 -5.33
C VAL A 59 -8.95 -10.64 -6.73
N CYS A 60 -10.14 -10.54 -7.30
CA CYS A 60 -10.38 -9.74 -8.48
C CYS A 60 -10.26 -8.26 -8.14
N TYR A 61 -9.31 -7.60 -8.77
CA TYR A 61 -9.08 -6.19 -8.60
C TYR A 61 -9.19 -5.48 -9.94
N ILE A 62 -9.63 -4.22 -9.89
CA ILE A 62 -9.62 -3.31 -11.02
C ILE A 62 -9.07 -1.97 -10.59
N ASP A 63 -8.17 -1.42 -11.39
CA ASP A 63 -7.79 -0.02 -11.33
C ASP A 63 -8.76 0.81 -12.17
N CYS A 64 -9.67 1.51 -11.50
CA CYS A 64 -10.62 2.37 -12.18
C CYS A 64 -9.97 3.59 -12.84
N ASN A 65 -8.74 3.94 -12.50
CA ASN A 65 -8.04 5.09 -13.09
C ASN A 65 -7.16 4.68 -14.29
N SER A 66 -6.98 3.38 -14.50
CA SER A 66 -6.26 2.88 -15.67
C SER A 66 -7.13 3.02 -16.92
N PRO A 67 -6.63 3.58 -18.03
CA PRO A 67 -7.37 3.64 -19.29
C PRO A 67 -7.66 2.25 -19.90
N ILE A 68 -6.94 1.22 -19.44
CA ILE A 68 -7.04 -0.16 -19.95
C ILE A 68 -8.34 -0.83 -19.46
N CYS A 69 -8.85 -0.46 -18.29
CA CYS A 69 -10.06 -1.03 -17.70
C CYS A 69 -10.06 -2.57 -17.67
N LYS A 70 -9.03 -3.14 -17.07
CA LYS A 70 -8.82 -4.59 -17.01
C LYS A 70 -8.84 -5.09 -15.56
N THR A 71 -9.44 -6.25 -15.37
CA THR A 71 -9.41 -6.98 -14.10
C THR A 71 -8.14 -7.80 -13.97
N GLU A 72 -7.56 -7.81 -12.79
CA GLU A 72 -6.36 -8.57 -12.45
C GLU A 72 -6.53 -9.32 -11.13
N CYS A 73 -5.77 -10.39 -10.96
CA CYS A 73 -5.75 -11.15 -9.72
C CYS A 73 -4.62 -10.68 -8.83
N LYS A 74 -4.93 -10.21 -7.63
CA LYS A 74 -3.95 -9.78 -6.65
C LYS A 74 -4.11 -10.46 -5.30
N LYS A 75 -3.05 -10.48 -4.50
CA LYS A 75 -3.14 -10.76 -3.07
C LYS A 75 -3.54 -9.47 -2.33
N ARG A 76 -4.16 -9.59 -1.16
CA ARG A 76 -4.59 -8.45 -0.32
C ARG A 76 -3.59 -8.09 0.78
N LYS A 77 -2.35 -8.55 0.65
CA LYS A 77 -1.21 -8.14 1.46
C LYS A 77 -0.30 -7.23 0.62
N PRO A 78 0.51 -6.36 1.25
CA PRO A 78 1.49 -5.53 0.54
C PRO A 78 2.35 -6.35 -0.42
N ASN A 79 2.53 -5.87 -1.65
CA ASN A 79 3.56 -6.37 -2.54
C ASN A 79 4.83 -5.53 -2.36
N CYS A 80 5.79 -6.04 -1.60
CA CYS A 80 7.06 -5.36 -1.31
C CYS A 80 7.99 -5.20 -2.54
N SER A 81 7.59 -5.71 -3.71
CA SER A 81 8.29 -5.50 -4.98
C SER A 81 7.51 -4.58 -5.95
N GLY A 82 6.35 -4.07 -5.54
CA GLY A 82 5.53 -3.17 -6.36
C GLY A 82 5.84 -1.69 -6.12
N THR A 83 5.51 -0.85 -7.10
CA THR A 83 5.51 0.62 -6.95
C THR A 83 4.77 1.06 -5.70
N GLY A 84 5.32 2.05 -5.00
CA GLY A 84 4.78 2.57 -3.74
C GLY A 84 4.99 1.64 -2.54
N ALA A 85 5.80 0.59 -2.64
CA ALA A 85 6.14 -0.24 -1.50
C ALA A 85 7.08 0.48 -0.52
N ALA A 86 6.89 0.23 0.78
CA ALA A 86 7.76 0.58 1.88
C ALA A 86 7.79 -0.63 2.84
N CYS A 87 8.82 -1.47 2.72
CA CYS A 87 8.96 -2.72 3.47
C CYS A 87 10.41 -2.90 3.93
N LEU A 88 10.68 -3.92 4.75
CA LEU A 88 12.04 -4.21 5.24
C LEU A 88 12.61 -3.04 6.06
N ASP A 89 13.88 -2.67 5.87
CA ASP A 89 14.67 -1.79 6.75
C ASP A 89 14.90 -0.33 6.28
N PRO A 90 13.84 0.48 6.16
CA PRO A 90 12.84 0.35 5.12
C PRO A 90 13.40 0.66 3.72
N ARG A 91 13.19 -0.30 2.83
CA ARG A 91 13.33 -0.18 1.38
C ARG A 91 12.04 0.37 0.79
N PHE A 92 12.17 1.41 -0.03
CA PHE A 92 11.08 2.02 -0.77
C PHE A 92 11.16 1.73 -2.27
N ILE A 93 10.02 1.76 -2.94
CA ILE A 93 9.91 1.77 -4.40
C ILE A 93 9.10 3.00 -4.81
N GLY A 94 9.76 3.94 -5.49
CA GLY A 94 9.15 5.21 -5.91
C GLY A 94 8.05 5.03 -6.96
N GLY A 95 7.32 6.12 -7.25
CA GLY A 95 6.35 6.19 -8.34
C GLY A 95 6.95 5.89 -9.71
N ASP A 96 8.24 6.17 -9.88
CA ASP A 96 9.07 5.83 -11.04
C ASP A 96 9.49 4.34 -11.09
N GLY A 97 9.10 3.54 -10.10
CA GLY A 97 9.45 2.12 -9.99
C GLY A 97 10.88 1.86 -9.51
N ILE A 98 11.64 2.89 -9.15
CA ILE A 98 13.03 2.76 -8.73
C ILE A 98 13.10 2.49 -7.22
N VAL A 99 13.97 1.54 -6.86
CA VAL A 99 14.26 1.20 -5.46
C VAL A 99 15.15 2.27 -4.84
N PHE A 100 14.78 2.73 -3.65
CA PHE A 100 15.63 3.58 -2.82
C PHE A 100 15.46 3.26 -1.33
N TYR A 101 16.38 3.76 -0.51
CA TYR A 101 16.36 3.57 0.94
C TYR A 101 16.23 4.92 1.63
N PHE A 102 15.43 4.95 2.68
CA PHE A 102 15.32 6.09 3.56
C PHE A 102 15.43 5.58 5.00
N HIS A 103 16.55 5.89 5.65
CA HIS A 103 16.83 5.33 6.96
C HIS A 103 16.08 6.07 8.08
N GLY A 104 15.91 7.39 7.99
CA GLY A 104 15.38 8.15 9.12
C GLY A 104 16.17 7.89 10.41
N LYS A 105 15.48 7.99 11.55
CA LYS A 105 16.05 7.74 12.88
C LYS A 105 15.02 7.03 13.76
N SER A 106 15.52 6.24 14.71
CA SER A 106 14.69 5.59 15.72
C SER A 106 13.94 6.63 16.56
N ASN A 107 12.65 6.37 16.82
CA ASN A 107 11.73 7.24 17.56
C ASN A 107 11.48 8.62 16.93
N GLU A 108 11.69 8.76 15.63
CA GLU A 108 11.36 9.98 14.90
C GLU A 108 10.19 9.76 13.92
N HIS A 109 9.61 10.88 13.49
CA HIS A 109 8.47 10.91 12.58
C HIS A 109 8.84 11.61 11.27
N TYR A 110 8.40 11.03 10.15
CA TYR A 110 8.66 11.56 8.82
C TYR A 110 7.40 11.51 7.95
N THR A 111 7.20 12.55 7.15
CA THR A 111 6.14 12.59 6.15
C THR A 111 6.53 11.78 4.93
N LEU A 112 5.77 10.71 4.68
CA LEU A 112 5.93 9.89 3.47
C LEU A 112 5.27 10.56 2.27
N VAL A 113 4.11 11.18 2.49
CA VAL A 113 3.33 11.87 1.46
C VAL A 113 2.70 13.13 2.06
N SER A 114 2.82 14.26 1.37
CA SER A 114 2.14 15.52 1.68
C SER A 114 1.57 16.10 0.40
N ASP A 115 0.26 16.20 0.32
CA ASP A 115 -0.48 16.83 -0.75
C ASP A 115 -1.54 17.76 -0.14
N PHE A 116 -2.20 18.58 -0.95
CA PHE A 116 -3.11 19.62 -0.45
C PHE A 116 -4.20 19.10 0.49
N ASN A 117 -4.73 17.91 0.23
CA ASN A 117 -5.85 17.31 0.97
C ASN A 117 -5.48 16.03 1.74
N LEU A 118 -4.22 15.58 1.68
CA LEU A 118 -3.75 14.36 2.30
C LEU A 118 -2.32 14.51 2.81
N GLN A 119 -2.08 14.18 4.07
CA GLN A 119 -0.74 13.93 4.58
C GLN A 119 -0.67 12.56 5.24
N ILE A 120 0.32 11.77 4.85
CA ILE A 120 0.65 10.49 5.46
C ILE A 120 2.02 10.61 6.11
N ASN A 121 2.04 10.53 7.43
CA ASN A 121 3.23 10.48 8.24
C ASN A 121 3.52 9.04 8.67
N SER A 122 4.75 8.83 9.09
CA SER A 122 5.23 7.54 9.59
C SER A 122 6.03 7.74 10.86
N ARG A 123 5.97 6.77 11.78
CA ARG A 123 6.86 6.67 12.95
C ARG A 123 7.88 5.58 12.69
N PHE A 124 9.15 5.91 12.87
CA PHE A 124 10.24 4.95 12.73
C PHE A 124 10.62 4.41 14.11
N ILE A 125 10.71 3.09 14.23
CA ILE A 125 11.41 2.41 15.32
C ILE A 125 12.77 1.97 14.82
N GLY A 126 13.66 1.62 15.74
CA GLY A 126 14.99 1.20 15.34
C GLY A 126 15.92 0.96 16.50
N LEU A 127 17.08 0.40 16.18
CA LEU A 127 18.14 0.11 17.12
C LEU A 127 19.49 0.44 16.49
N ARG A 128 20.47 0.77 17.33
CA ARG A 128 21.84 1.05 16.91
C ARG A 128 22.81 0.14 17.66
N PRO A 129 23.31 -0.93 17.03
CA PRO A 129 24.38 -1.73 17.61
C PRO A 129 25.64 -0.89 17.83
N GLU A 130 26.45 -1.30 18.80
CA GLU A 130 27.73 -0.67 19.08
C GLU A 130 28.61 -0.62 17.82
N GLY A 131 29.28 0.51 17.60
CA GLY A 131 30.15 0.72 16.43
C GLY A 131 29.43 1.14 15.15
N ARG A 132 28.08 1.16 15.09
CA ARG A 132 27.36 1.74 13.94
C ARG A 132 27.18 3.25 14.09
N THR A 133 27.31 3.96 12.97
CA THR A 133 27.04 5.41 12.88
C THR A 133 25.58 5.76 12.63
N ARG A 134 24.77 4.76 12.24
CA ARG A 134 23.35 4.91 11.88
C ARG A 134 22.49 3.82 12.50
N ASP A 135 21.21 4.14 12.69
CA ASP A 135 20.21 3.19 13.17
C ASP A 135 19.85 2.20 12.04
N TYR A 136 19.55 0.96 12.42
CA TYR A 136 18.60 0.16 11.66
C TYR A 136 17.20 0.61 12.04
N THR A 137 16.32 0.75 11.05
CA THR A 137 14.98 1.30 11.28
C THR A 137 13.91 0.55 10.52
N TRP A 138 12.70 0.65 11.04
CA TRP A 138 11.48 0.08 10.46
C TRP A 138 10.30 1.02 10.71
N ILE A 139 9.29 0.96 9.86
CA ILE A 139 8.07 1.76 10.03
C ILE A 139 7.19 1.07 11.07
N GLN A 140 6.94 1.71 12.21
CA GLN A 140 6.06 1.17 13.25
C GLN A 140 4.61 1.61 13.08
N ALA A 141 4.40 2.87 12.70
CA ALA A 141 3.07 3.47 12.67
C ALA A 141 2.89 4.36 11.45
N LEU A 142 1.65 4.48 10.99
CA LEU A 142 1.21 5.45 9.99
C LEU A 142 0.17 6.38 10.59
N GLY A 143 0.31 7.66 10.28
CA GLY A 143 -0.64 8.72 10.63
C GLY A 143 -1.19 9.35 9.36
N PHE A 144 -2.49 9.48 9.27
CA PHE A 144 -3.21 10.03 8.13
C PHE A 144 -3.90 11.31 8.59
N LEU A 145 -3.62 12.40 7.90
CA LEU A 145 -4.32 13.66 8.04
C LEU A 145 -5.04 13.92 6.71
N PHE A 146 -6.34 14.14 6.78
CA PHE A 146 -7.18 14.43 5.63
C PHE A 146 -8.32 15.32 6.07
N ASN A 147 -8.57 16.40 5.33
CA ASN A 147 -9.49 17.46 5.76
C ASN A 147 -9.13 17.93 7.20
N SER A 148 -10.10 17.89 8.12
CA SER A 148 -9.94 18.19 9.55
C SER A 148 -9.86 16.94 10.44
N GLN A 149 -9.67 15.76 9.84
CA GLN A 149 -9.69 14.47 10.55
C GLN A 149 -8.33 13.81 10.57
N THR A 150 -8.16 12.93 11.54
CA THR A 150 -6.94 12.13 11.67
C THR A 150 -7.28 10.68 11.90
N PHE A 151 -6.49 9.79 11.32
CA PHE A 151 -6.53 8.35 11.58
C PHE A 151 -5.10 7.86 11.78
N SER A 152 -4.89 6.86 12.62
CA SER A 152 -3.58 6.22 12.72
C SER A 152 -3.72 4.71 12.90
N LEU A 153 -2.66 4.02 12.51
CA LEU A 153 -2.46 2.62 12.84
C LEU A 153 -1.02 2.40 13.28
N GLU A 154 -0.79 1.45 14.17
CA GLU A 154 0.54 1.10 14.64
C GLU A 154 0.68 -0.40 14.93
N ALA A 155 1.90 -0.89 14.73
CA ALA A 155 2.33 -2.20 15.19
C ALA A 155 2.60 -2.15 16.71
N THR A 156 1.96 -3.03 17.47
CA THR A 156 2.19 -3.16 18.91
C THR A 156 3.51 -3.90 19.18
N LYS A 157 4.24 -3.45 20.20
CA LYS A 157 5.49 -4.10 20.62
C LYS A 157 5.19 -5.52 21.11
N ALA A 158 6.04 -6.47 20.73
CA ALA A 158 5.98 -7.85 21.18
C ALA A 158 7.39 -8.39 21.44
N ALA A 159 7.55 -9.18 22.50
CA ALA A 159 8.84 -9.81 22.80
C ALA A 159 9.15 -10.97 21.83
N THR A 160 8.14 -11.79 21.58
CA THR A 160 8.17 -12.90 20.62
C THR A 160 7.02 -12.73 19.65
N TRP A 161 7.26 -13.09 18.39
CA TRP A 161 6.20 -13.06 17.37
C TRP A 161 5.22 -14.22 17.56
N ASP A 162 3.93 -13.91 17.52
CA ASP A 162 2.82 -14.86 17.49
C ASP A 162 1.79 -14.35 16.48
N ASP A 163 1.57 -15.07 15.38
CA ASP A 163 0.64 -14.67 14.33
C ASP A 163 -0.83 -14.83 14.75
N GLU A 164 -1.09 -15.52 15.87
CA GLU A 164 -2.40 -15.59 16.52
C GLU A 164 -2.69 -14.41 17.45
N ILE A 165 -1.78 -13.46 17.61
CA ILE A 165 -2.04 -12.21 18.32
C ILE A 165 -2.22 -11.10 17.29
N ASP A 166 -3.26 -10.27 17.47
CA ASP A 166 -3.41 -9.07 16.66
C ASP A 166 -2.47 -7.98 17.17
N HIS A 167 -1.50 -7.63 16.34
CA HIS A 167 -0.50 -6.61 16.61
C HIS A 167 -0.87 -5.24 16.01
N LEU A 168 -2.11 -5.07 15.53
CA LEU A 168 -2.58 -3.79 15.02
C LEU A 168 -3.36 -3.03 16.08
N LYS A 169 -2.99 -1.77 16.29
CA LYS A 169 -3.78 -0.81 17.05
C LYS A 169 -4.20 0.35 16.15
N PHE A 170 -5.45 0.79 16.28
CA PHE A 170 -6.02 1.88 15.49
C PHE A 170 -6.44 3.04 16.37
N SER A 171 -6.37 4.26 15.82
CA SER A 171 -6.99 5.43 16.43
C SER A 171 -7.67 6.29 15.37
N SER A 172 -8.79 6.90 15.73
CA SER A 172 -9.51 7.88 14.92
C SER A 172 -9.72 9.14 15.75
N ASN A 173 -9.32 10.29 15.22
CA ASN A 173 -9.40 11.59 15.91
C ASN A 173 -8.79 11.57 17.32
N ARG A 174 -7.69 10.81 17.50
CA ARG A 174 -6.96 10.60 18.77
C ARG A 174 -7.69 9.75 19.81
N GLU A 175 -8.81 9.15 19.44
CA GLU A 175 -9.53 8.18 20.26
C GLU A 175 -9.22 6.76 19.78
N GLU A 176 -9.15 5.82 20.72
CA GLU A 176 -8.93 4.42 20.40
C GLU A 176 -10.06 3.87 19.55
N LEU A 177 -9.70 3.22 18.45
CA LEU A 177 -10.66 2.61 17.53
C LEU A 177 -10.50 1.10 17.55
N VAL A 178 -11.60 0.39 17.80
CA VAL A 178 -11.64 -1.07 17.72
C VAL A 178 -12.26 -1.48 16.38
N ILE A 179 -11.46 -2.15 15.56
CA ILE A 179 -11.95 -2.86 14.38
C ILE A 179 -11.94 -4.35 14.73
N PRO A 180 -13.11 -5.03 14.75
CA PRO A 180 -13.19 -6.44 15.13
C PRO A 180 -12.19 -7.29 14.36
N GLU A 181 -11.56 -8.24 15.03
CA GLU A 181 -10.76 -9.27 14.36
C GLU A 181 -11.63 -10.08 13.38
N GLY A 182 -10.99 -10.62 12.35
CA GLY A 182 -11.67 -11.41 11.33
C GLY A 182 -11.55 -10.83 9.93
N HIS A 183 -11.38 -11.73 8.97
CA HIS A 183 -11.34 -11.41 7.55
C HIS A 183 -12.61 -10.64 7.11
N LEU A 184 -12.43 -9.56 6.35
CA LEU A 184 -13.50 -8.65 5.87
C LEU A 184 -14.18 -7.79 6.95
N SER A 185 -13.79 -7.90 8.22
CA SER A 185 -14.18 -6.92 9.23
C SER A 185 -13.72 -5.53 8.80
N SER A 186 -14.60 -4.54 8.88
CA SER A 186 -14.30 -3.19 8.39
C SER A 186 -14.89 -2.09 9.26
N TRP A 187 -14.28 -0.94 9.17
CA TRP A 187 -14.73 0.31 9.74
C TRP A 187 -14.72 1.40 8.66
N GLN A 188 -15.68 2.29 8.72
CA GLN A 188 -15.75 3.47 7.88
C GLN A 188 -15.92 4.69 8.77
N SER A 189 -15.13 5.73 8.48
CA SER A 189 -15.23 7.00 9.18
C SER A 189 -16.63 7.62 8.98
N PRO A 190 -17.29 8.13 10.02
CA PRO A 190 -18.58 8.81 9.87
C PRO A 190 -18.48 10.14 9.13
N GLU A 191 -17.36 10.86 9.30
CA GLU A 191 -17.17 12.22 8.80
C GLU A 191 -16.32 12.26 7.52
N SER A 192 -15.75 11.14 7.08
CA SER A 192 -14.98 11.04 5.85
C SER A 192 -15.26 9.74 5.10
N ASN A 193 -14.79 9.66 3.86
CA ASN A 193 -14.91 8.43 3.08
C ASN A 193 -13.79 7.42 3.37
N LEU A 194 -12.96 7.61 4.41
CA LEU A 194 -11.91 6.67 4.77
C LEU A 194 -12.53 5.36 5.25
N ARG A 195 -12.11 4.26 4.63
CA ARG A 195 -12.51 2.89 5.00
C ARG A 195 -11.28 2.07 5.35
N VAL A 196 -11.37 1.27 6.40
CA VAL A 196 -10.35 0.30 6.81
C VAL A 196 -11.00 -1.06 6.80
N GLU A 197 -10.40 -2.03 6.11
CA GLU A 197 -10.91 -3.40 6.03
C GLU A 197 -9.78 -4.39 6.31
N ARG A 198 -10.01 -5.35 7.20
CA ARG A 198 -9.10 -6.44 7.48
C ARG A 198 -9.02 -7.39 6.27
N THR A 199 -7.80 -7.71 5.86
CA THR A 199 -7.53 -8.58 4.70
C THR A 199 -7.17 -10.01 5.11
N SER A 200 -6.98 -10.23 6.40
CA SER A 200 -6.83 -11.52 7.08
C SER A 200 -7.47 -11.43 8.46
N ASN A 201 -7.47 -12.52 9.23
CA ASN A 201 -8.05 -12.50 10.58
C ASN A 201 -7.37 -11.48 11.51
N LYS A 202 -6.04 -11.40 11.45
CA LYS A 202 -5.18 -10.53 12.26
C LYS A 202 -4.09 -9.91 11.39
N ASN A 203 -3.46 -8.84 11.86
CA ASN A 203 -2.19 -8.30 11.34
C ASN A 203 -2.18 -7.78 9.89
N SER A 204 -3.29 -7.74 9.16
CA SER A 204 -3.33 -7.15 7.81
C SER A 204 -4.61 -6.38 7.54
N VAL A 205 -4.45 -5.18 6.97
CA VAL A 205 -5.55 -4.28 6.59
C VAL A 205 -5.29 -3.63 5.24
N VAL A 206 -6.38 -3.21 4.61
CA VAL A 206 -6.37 -2.25 3.51
C VAL A 206 -7.12 -1.01 3.96
N ILE A 207 -6.51 0.14 3.70
CA ILE A 207 -7.09 1.46 3.91
C ILE A 207 -7.43 2.03 2.55
N THR A 208 -8.66 2.48 2.38
CA THR A 208 -9.16 3.07 1.15
C THR A 208 -9.56 4.51 1.42
N LEU A 209 -8.91 5.42 0.70
CA LEU A 209 -9.26 6.82 0.56
C LEU A 209 -9.82 7.01 -0.85
N PRO A 210 -11.15 7.08 -1.03
CA PRO A 210 -11.77 7.13 -2.36
C PRO A 210 -11.20 8.23 -3.23
N ASP A 211 -10.95 7.90 -4.50
CA ASP A 211 -10.33 8.73 -5.52
C ASP A 211 -8.90 9.25 -5.20
N VAL A 212 -8.33 8.92 -4.04
CA VAL A 212 -7.01 9.41 -3.60
C VAL A 212 -5.99 8.28 -3.52
N ALA A 213 -6.23 7.26 -2.70
CA ALA A 213 -5.26 6.19 -2.46
C ALA A 213 -5.87 4.89 -1.91
N GLU A 214 -5.20 3.77 -2.17
CA GLU A 214 -5.38 2.49 -1.47
C GLU A 214 -4.04 2.12 -0.82
N ILE A 215 -4.04 1.82 0.48
CA ILE A 215 -2.85 1.50 1.26
C ILE A 215 -3.03 0.11 1.87
N SER A 216 -2.23 -0.86 1.42
CA SER A 216 -2.15 -2.18 2.03
C SER A 216 -1.12 -2.17 3.15
N VAL A 217 -1.45 -2.76 4.29
CA VAL A 217 -0.55 -2.85 5.46
C VAL A 217 -0.54 -4.28 6.00
N ASN A 218 0.64 -4.77 6.37
CA ASN A 218 0.84 -6.04 7.05
C ASN A 218 1.86 -5.87 8.18
N VAL A 219 1.56 -6.38 9.38
CA VAL A 219 2.51 -6.40 10.49
C VAL A 219 3.39 -7.64 10.38
N VAL A 220 4.70 -7.47 10.51
CA VAL A 220 5.70 -8.54 10.50
C VAL A 220 6.75 -8.31 11.59
N PRO A 221 7.38 -9.37 12.11
CA PRO A 221 8.54 -9.24 12.98
C PRO A 221 9.82 -9.13 12.15
N VAL A 222 10.93 -8.74 12.80
CA VAL A 222 12.26 -9.06 12.27
C VAL A 222 12.52 -10.55 12.55
N THR A 223 12.71 -11.35 11.51
CA THR A 223 12.92 -12.78 11.69
C THR A 223 14.32 -13.08 12.23
N LYS A 224 14.50 -14.27 12.84
CA LYS A 224 15.84 -14.72 13.27
C LYS A 224 16.82 -14.79 12.11
N GLU A 225 16.33 -15.15 10.92
CA GLU A 225 17.15 -15.23 9.72
C GLU A 225 17.56 -13.85 9.21
N ASP A 226 16.63 -12.88 9.18
CA ASP A 226 16.96 -11.49 8.83
C ASP A 226 17.97 -10.90 9.82
N ASN A 227 17.74 -11.11 11.12
CA ASN A 227 18.67 -10.67 12.17
C ASN A 227 20.07 -11.26 11.98
N ARG A 228 20.17 -12.53 11.58
CA ARG A 228 21.44 -13.23 11.32
C ARG A 228 22.12 -12.71 10.06
N ILE A 229 21.39 -12.58 8.95
CA ILE A 229 21.94 -12.14 7.65
C ILE A 229 22.43 -10.69 7.73
N HIS A 230 21.65 -9.81 8.35
CA HIS A 230 21.95 -8.38 8.42
C HIS A 230 22.70 -7.96 9.68
N ASN A 231 22.94 -8.89 10.60
CA ASN A 231 23.54 -8.65 11.91
C ASN A 231 22.86 -7.47 12.63
N TYR A 232 21.52 -7.52 12.72
CA TYR A 232 20.76 -6.46 13.38
C TYR A 232 21.01 -6.44 14.89
N GLN A 233 21.40 -7.57 15.50
CA GLN A 233 21.60 -7.70 16.95
C GLN A 233 20.31 -7.40 17.73
N ILE A 234 19.17 -7.91 17.22
CA ILE A 234 17.87 -7.80 17.86
C ILE A 234 17.93 -8.45 19.26
N PRO A 235 17.54 -7.73 20.33
CA PRO A 235 17.52 -8.27 21.69
C PRO A 235 16.40 -9.30 21.87
N SER A 236 16.49 -10.13 22.91
CA SER A 236 15.54 -11.23 23.13
C SER A 236 14.17 -10.81 23.64
N ASP A 237 14.01 -9.56 24.08
CA ASP A 237 12.80 -8.99 24.68
C ASP A 237 11.97 -8.14 23.69
N ASP A 238 12.37 -8.10 22.41
CA ASP A 238 11.65 -7.37 21.36
C ASP A 238 11.88 -8.02 19.99
N CYS A 239 10.80 -8.39 19.30
CA CYS A 239 10.87 -8.93 17.93
C CYS A 239 10.81 -7.84 16.85
N PHE A 240 10.74 -6.56 17.23
CA PHE A 240 10.66 -5.41 16.33
C PHE A 240 9.51 -5.55 15.34
N ALA A 241 8.31 -5.81 15.85
CA ALA A 241 7.09 -5.83 15.04
C ALA A 241 6.92 -4.47 14.33
N HIS A 242 6.77 -4.52 13.00
CA HIS A 242 6.75 -3.34 12.14
C HIS A 242 5.82 -3.55 10.93
N LEU A 243 5.59 -2.46 10.19
CA LEU A 243 4.68 -2.40 9.07
C LEU A 243 5.43 -2.60 7.75
N GLU A 244 4.99 -3.58 6.98
CA GLU A 244 5.14 -3.58 5.53
C GLU A 244 3.95 -2.85 4.93
N VAL A 245 4.23 -1.92 4.02
CA VAL A 245 3.21 -1.03 3.46
C VAL A 245 3.34 -1.01 1.94
N GLN A 246 2.21 -1.01 1.25
CA GLN A 246 2.15 -0.69 -0.17
C GLN A 246 1.13 0.40 -0.42
N PHE A 247 1.60 1.53 -0.92
CA PHE A 247 0.78 2.65 -1.33
C PHE A 247 0.44 2.55 -2.82
N ARG A 248 -0.83 2.77 -3.15
CA ARG A 248 -1.30 2.95 -4.51
C ARG A 248 -2.08 4.24 -4.59
N PHE A 249 -1.54 5.20 -5.32
CA PHE A 249 -2.14 6.52 -5.46
C PHE A 249 -2.91 6.66 -6.77
N TYR A 250 -4.00 7.42 -6.71
CA TYR A 250 -4.92 7.65 -7.82
C TYR A 250 -5.12 9.13 -8.13
N GLY A 251 -5.03 10.00 -7.13
CA GLY A 251 -5.37 11.41 -7.23
C GLY A 251 -4.38 12.32 -6.50
N LEU A 252 -3.07 12.09 -6.70
CA LEU A 252 -2.05 13.03 -6.24
C LEU A 252 -1.93 14.21 -7.20
N SER A 253 -1.65 15.40 -6.66
CA SER A 253 -1.33 16.59 -7.43
C SER A 253 0.09 16.53 -7.98
N SER A 254 0.38 17.35 -8.99
CA SER A 254 1.74 17.51 -9.55
C SER A 254 2.75 18.10 -8.56
N LYS A 255 2.28 18.58 -7.40
CA LYS A 255 3.09 19.23 -6.36
C LYS A 255 3.28 18.35 -5.12
N VAL A 256 2.84 17.10 -5.15
CA VAL A 256 2.93 16.16 -4.02
C VAL A 256 4.36 16.05 -3.47
N GLU A 257 4.54 16.31 -2.18
CA GLU A 257 5.82 16.24 -1.48
C GLU A 257 5.88 15.03 -0.54
N GLY A 258 7.02 14.83 0.11
CA GLY A 258 7.27 13.73 1.06
C GLY A 258 8.32 12.75 0.57
N VAL A 259 8.80 11.88 1.47
CA VAL A 259 9.86 10.89 1.17
C VAL A 259 9.49 10.02 -0.03
N LEU A 260 8.25 9.53 -0.07
CA LEU A 260 7.71 8.74 -1.17
C LEU A 260 6.96 9.63 -2.17
N GLY A 261 6.17 10.59 -1.67
CA GLY A 261 5.30 11.44 -2.49
C GLY A 261 6.06 12.17 -3.60
N ARG A 262 7.24 12.75 -3.29
CA ARG A 262 8.06 13.47 -4.27
C ARG A 262 8.42 12.64 -5.50
N THR A 263 8.49 11.31 -5.38
CA THR A 263 8.79 10.39 -6.51
C THR A 263 7.66 10.29 -7.54
N TYR A 264 6.47 10.80 -7.23
CA TYR A 264 5.31 10.85 -8.13
C TYR A 264 5.20 12.17 -8.89
N GLN A 265 6.05 13.16 -8.61
CA GLN A 265 6.03 14.41 -9.37
C GLN A 265 6.56 14.21 -10.80
N PRO A 266 5.97 14.85 -11.81
CA PRO A 266 6.38 14.68 -13.21
C PRO A 266 7.79 15.20 -13.51
N ASP A 267 8.31 16.13 -12.71
CA ASP A 267 9.67 16.67 -12.84
C ASP A 267 10.71 15.93 -11.98
N PHE A 268 10.28 14.90 -11.24
CA PHE A 268 11.17 14.20 -10.31
C PHE A 268 12.30 13.51 -11.06
N LYS A 269 13.53 13.90 -10.72
CA LYS A 269 14.74 13.23 -11.17
C LYS A 269 15.28 12.42 -10.01
N ASN A 270 15.20 11.10 -10.13
CA ASN A 270 15.66 10.23 -9.07
C ASN A 270 17.16 10.40 -8.84
N PRO A 271 17.59 10.82 -7.62
CA PRO A 271 19.00 10.96 -7.31
C PRO A 271 19.70 9.61 -7.06
N ALA A 272 18.94 8.52 -6.91
CA ALA A 272 19.47 7.17 -6.78
C ALA A 272 20.28 6.80 -8.02
N LYS A 273 21.59 6.57 -7.84
CA LYS A 273 22.49 6.20 -8.93
C LYS A 273 22.21 4.75 -9.36
N PRO A 274 21.96 4.49 -10.66
CA PRO A 274 21.87 3.13 -11.16
C PRO A 274 23.14 2.32 -10.85
N GLY A 275 22.98 1.07 -10.41
CA GLY A 275 24.09 0.17 -10.08
C GLY A 275 24.69 0.34 -8.69
N VAL A 276 24.26 1.33 -7.90
CA VAL A 276 24.63 1.41 -6.47
C VAL A 276 23.74 0.48 -5.66
N ALA A 277 24.36 -0.43 -4.91
CA ALA A 277 23.64 -1.24 -3.94
C ALA A 277 23.07 -0.34 -2.83
N MET A 278 21.76 -0.44 -2.59
CA MET A 278 21.04 0.33 -1.58
C MET A 278 21.23 1.86 -1.69
N PRO A 279 20.70 2.50 -2.75
CA PRO A 279 20.82 3.94 -2.92
C PRO A 279 19.97 4.67 -1.88
N VAL A 280 20.65 5.37 -0.96
CA VAL A 280 19.99 6.14 0.10
C VAL A 280 19.61 7.51 -0.44
N VAL A 281 18.33 7.87 -0.31
CA VAL A 281 17.81 9.19 -0.67
C VAL A 281 17.58 9.96 0.62
N GLY A 282 18.23 11.12 0.74
CA GLY A 282 18.04 12.00 1.89
C GLY A 282 16.68 12.69 1.88
N GLY A 283 16.43 13.50 2.91
CA GLY A 283 15.17 14.24 3.08
C GLY A 283 14.70 14.28 4.52
N GLU A 284 15.48 13.73 5.45
CA GLU A 284 15.22 13.71 6.87
C GLU A 284 14.97 15.13 7.40
N ASP A 285 15.76 16.11 6.97
CA ASP A 285 15.61 17.48 7.43
C ASP A 285 14.39 18.20 6.82
N LYS A 286 13.91 17.74 5.65
CA LYS A 286 12.77 18.32 4.93
C LYS A 286 11.44 17.78 5.44
N TYR A 287 11.38 16.48 5.68
CA TYR A 287 10.13 15.75 5.93
C TYR A 287 9.94 15.33 7.39
N ARG A 288 10.85 15.69 8.30
CA ARG A 288 10.66 15.43 9.73
C ARG A 288 9.46 16.21 10.27
N THR A 289 8.61 15.52 11.02
CA THR A 289 7.46 16.10 11.73
C THR A 289 7.65 15.99 13.23
N THR A 290 6.89 16.79 14.00
CA THR A 290 6.96 16.72 15.48
C THR A 290 6.24 15.53 16.07
N SER A 291 5.22 15.00 15.39
CA SER A 291 4.46 13.83 15.82
C SER A 291 3.78 13.14 14.65
N LEU A 292 3.29 11.92 14.89
CA LEU A 292 2.60 11.10 13.90
C LEU A 292 1.40 11.82 13.26
N LEU A 293 0.64 12.60 14.04
CA LEU A 293 -0.56 13.30 13.58
C LEU A 293 -0.35 14.81 13.41
N SER A 294 0.90 15.24 13.14
CA SER A 294 1.22 16.65 12.91
C SER A 294 1.39 16.95 11.42
N ALA A 295 0.85 18.09 10.97
CA ALA A 295 1.00 18.56 9.60
C ALA A 295 2.36 19.25 9.33
N ASN A 296 3.16 19.54 10.36
CA ASN A 296 4.35 20.36 10.22
C ASN A 296 5.53 19.59 9.61
N CYS A 297 6.01 20.00 8.44
CA CYS A 297 7.38 19.73 7.99
C CYS A 297 7.85 20.86 7.07
N LYS A 298 9.16 20.95 6.80
CA LYS A 298 9.72 22.10 6.05
C LYS A 298 9.22 22.18 4.61
N SER A 299 8.90 21.04 4.00
CA SER A 299 8.45 20.94 2.61
C SER A 299 7.01 20.42 2.47
N CYS A 300 6.28 20.26 3.58
CA CYS A 300 4.90 19.78 3.55
C CYS A 300 3.98 20.84 2.96
N ILE A 301 3.05 20.42 2.12
CA ILE A 301 2.09 21.30 1.44
C ILE A 301 0.64 21.06 1.87
N PHE A 302 0.41 20.11 2.78
CA PHE A 302 -0.90 19.82 3.33
C PHE A 302 -1.52 21.03 4.01
N SER A 303 -2.76 21.33 3.62
CA SER A 303 -3.54 22.43 4.18
C SER A 303 -4.97 21.97 4.46
N PRO A 304 -5.36 21.82 5.74
CA PRO A 304 -6.73 21.45 6.12
C PRO A 304 -7.81 22.36 5.51
N ALA A 305 -7.47 23.64 5.26
CA ALA A 305 -8.37 24.65 4.71
C ALA A 305 -8.42 24.66 3.17
N GLY A 306 -7.51 23.98 2.47
CA GLY A 306 -7.34 24.06 1.00
C GLY A 306 -8.40 23.29 0.19
N VAL A 307 -9.30 22.55 0.84
CA VAL A 307 -10.28 21.67 0.19
C VAL A 307 -11.38 22.46 -0.57
N LEU A 308 -11.59 23.73 -0.24
CA LEU A 308 -12.65 24.55 -0.84
C LEU A 308 -12.29 25.17 -2.20
N ASP A 309 -11.01 25.38 -2.52
CA ASP A 309 -10.60 26.20 -3.67
C ASP A 309 -9.98 25.45 -4.87
N GLN A 310 -9.73 24.14 -4.78
CA GLN A 310 -8.95 23.42 -5.81
C GLN A 310 -9.64 22.17 -6.38
N LYS A 311 -10.92 22.29 -6.76
CA LYS A 311 -11.63 21.20 -7.47
C LYS A 311 -11.02 20.85 -8.85
N ASP A 312 -10.17 21.71 -9.41
CA ASP A 312 -9.58 21.58 -10.75
C ASP A 312 -8.13 21.07 -10.79
N ALA A 313 -7.45 20.89 -9.65
CA ALA A 313 -6.01 20.51 -9.62
C ALA A 313 -5.73 19.03 -9.30
N LEU A 314 -6.76 18.21 -9.05
CA LEU A 314 -6.63 16.88 -8.43
C LEU A 314 -6.35 15.72 -9.39
N VAL A 315 -5.96 15.99 -10.64
CA VAL A 315 -5.67 14.91 -11.59
C VAL A 315 -4.36 15.20 -12.29
N MET A 316 -3.33 14.45 -11.91
CA MET A 316 -2.23 14.14 -12.81
C MET A 316 -2.83 13.38 -14.00
N ASP A 317 -2.97 14.05 -15.13
CA ASP A 317 -3.26 13.39 -16.40
C ASP A 317 -2.04 12.53 -16.74
N TYR A 318 -2.15 11.22 -16.52
CA TYR A 318 -1.25 10.26 -17.15
C TYR A 318 -1.59 10.28 -18.64
N GLY A 319 -1.13 11.34 -19.31
CA GLY A 319 -1.48 11.64 -20.69
C GLY A 319 -1.36 10.39 -21.55
N THR A 320 -2.32 10.21 -22.46
CA THR A 320 -2.29 9.18 -23.49
C THR A 320 -0.89 9.11 -24.11
N LEU A 321 -0.19 8.01 -23.84
CA LEU A 321 1.09 7.69 -24.48
C LEU A 321 0.85 7.55 -25.99
N ASP A 322 1.23 8.56 -26.75
CA ASP A 322 1.22 8.50 -28.21
C ASP A 322 2.44 7.70 -28.71
N CYS A 323 2.24 6.39 -28.91
CA CYS A 323 3.25 5.50 -29.49
C CYS A 323 3.30 5.56 -31.04
N THR A 324 2.72 6.58 -31.69
CA THR A 324 2.78 6.73 -33.17
C THR A 324 4.01 7.49 -33.68
N GLY A 325 4.76 8.14 -32.78
CA GLY A 325 5.96 8.90 -33.11
C GLY A 325 7.23 8.05 -33.24
N SER A 326 7.91 8.16 -34.38
CA SER A 326 9.25 7.58 -34.61
C SER A 326 10.26 8.10 -33.58
N ALA A 327 10.96 7.17 -32.93
CA ALA A 327 11.87 7.41 -31.81
C ALA A 327 12.97 8.45 -32.11
N ILE A 328 12.89 9.62 -31.47
CA ILE A 328 14.04 10.50 -31.25
C ILE A 328 13.94 11.16 -29.86
N SER A 329 14.80 10.67 -28.95
CA SER A 329 15.22 11.23 -27.66
C SER A 329 14.22 11.24 -26.48
N GLY A 330 14.61 10.57 -25.39
CA GLY A 330 14.10 10.82 -24.03
C GLY A 330 13.36 9.65 -23.35
N ASN A 331 14.08 8.97 -22.44
CA ASN A 331 13.64 8.16 -21.29
C ASN A 331 12.47 7.16 -21.44
N GLY A 332 12.84 5.88 -21.53
CA GLY A 332 12.38 4.88 -20.56
C GLY A 332 11.04 4.17 -20.76
N ILE A 333 10.29 4.41 -21.84
CA ILE A 333 9.10 3.62 -22.17
C ILE A 333 9.32 2.93 -23.51
N VAL A 334 9.47 1.60 -23.48
CA VAL A 334 9.50 0.76 -24.69
C VAL A 334 8.08 0.37 -25.02
N CYS A 335 7.45 1.04 -26.00
CA CYS A 335 6.21 0.55 -26.58
C CYS A 335 6.52 -0.76 -27.34
N ARG A 336 6.16 -1.92 -26.77
CA ARG A 336 6.22 -3.19 -27.50
C ARG A 336 5.01 -3.25 -28.44
N LYS A 337 5.29 -3.54 -29.71
CA LYS A 337 4.28 -3.79 -30.74
C LYS A 337 3.55 -5.09 -30.51
#